data_AF-X1ADH5-F1
#
_entry.id   AF-X1ADH5-F1
#
_cell.length_a   1.000
_cell.length_b   1.000
_cell.length_c   1.000
_cell.angle_alpha   90.00
_cell.angle_beta   90.00
_cell.angle_gamma   90.00
#
_symmetry.space_group_name_H-M   'P 1'
#
loop_
_entity.id
_entity.type
_entity.pdbx_description
1 polymer ?
#
loop_
_entity_poly.entity_id
_entity_poly.type
_entity_poly.pdbx_seq_one_letter_code
_entity_poly.pdbx_strand_id
1 'polypeptide(L)'
;ELAVILGEAALTEIDKKYVKLSDDFEELFVKQGEDENRTIEESLSIGWKLLTILPKEELKRIKDNFIEKYLPTDTAMEDKDINAAKS
;
A
#
# COMPACT_ATOMS: atom_id res chain seq x y z
N GLU A 1 13.22 -10.10 -7.86
CA GLU A 1 14.08 -11.31 -7.88
C GLU A 1 14.75 -11.68 -6.53
N LEU A 2 14.17 -11.34 -5.36
CA LEU A 2 14.60 -11.89 -4.05
C LEU A 2 13.61 -12.91 -3.45
N ALA A 3 12.38 -12.96 -3.96
CA ALA A 3 11.34 -13.88 -3.48
C ALA A 3 11.54 -15.34 -3.93
N VAL A 4 12.33 -15.59 -4.99
CA VAL A 4 12.44 -16.93 -5.61
C VAL A 4 13.50 -17.82 -4.93
N ILE A 5 14.43 -17.24 -4.15
CA ILE A 5 15.59 -17.96 -3.61
C ILE A 5 15.41 -18.35 -2.14
N LEU A 6 14.61 -17.61 -1.38
CA LEU A 6 14.30 -17.89 0.01
C LEU A 6 12.89 -18.48 0.04
N GLY A 7 12.74 -19.80 -0.11
CA GLY A 7 11.42 -20.43 -0.26
C GLY A 7 10.39 -19.86 0.71
N GLU A 8 9.16 -19.63 0.23
CA GLU A 8 8.07 -18.90 0.93
C GLU A 8 7.84 -19.29 2.40
N ALA A 9 8.29 -20.49 2.80
CA ALA A 9 8.26 -21.00 4.17
C ALA A 9 9.26 -20.34 5.16
N ALA A 10 10.25 -19.57 4.69
CA ALA A 10 11.23 -18.89 5.54
C ALA A 10 10.87 -17.42 5.83
N LEU A 11 9.84 -16.89 5.17
CA LEU A 11 9.42 -15.50 5.34
C LEU A 11 8.69 -15.34 6.68
N THR A 12 9.10 -14.33 7.44
CA THR A 12 8.37 -13.93 8.64
C THR A 12 7.03 -13.31 8.24
N GLU A 13 6.09 -13.22 9.19
CA GLU A 13 4.79 -12.58 8.93
C GLU A 13 4.94 -11.11 8.49
N ILE A 14 6.01 -10.43 8.90
CA ILE A 14 6.30 -9.07 8.44
C ILE A 14 6.85 -9.06 7.01
N ASP A 15 7.72 -10.00 6.63
CA ASP A 15 8.23 -10.10 5.26
C ASP A 15 7.10 -10.36 4.27
N LYS A 16 6.13 -11.21 4.63
CA LYS A 16 4.93 -11.45 3.81
C LYS A 16 4.12 -10.17 3.60
N LYS A 17 4.01 -9.31 4.62
CA LYS A 17 3.35 -8.01 4.49
C LYS A 17 4.12 -7.06 3.57
N TYR A 18 5.45 -7.11 3.59
CA TYR A 18 6.28 -6.36 2.63
C TYR A 18 6.10 -6.84 1.20
N VAL A 19 6.07 -8.16 0.97
CA VAL A 19 5.78 -8.73 -0.36
C VAL A 19 4.41 -8.26 -0.83
N LYS A 20 3.38 -8.39 0.01
CA LYS A 20 2.04 -7.91 -0.31
C LYS A 20 2.01 -6.41 -0.62
N LEU A 21 2.70 -5.59 0.17
CA LEU A 21 2.81 -4.15 -0.08
C LEU A 21 3.46 -3.89 -1.45
N SER A 22 4.50 -4.64 -1.82
CA SER A 22 5.17 -4.49 -3.12
C SER A 22 4.21 -4.81 -4.27
N ASP A 23 3.49 -5.93 -4.19
CA ASP A 23 2.52 -6.33 -5.22
C ASP A 23 1.39 -5.30 -5.35
N ASP A 24 0.81 -4.88 -4.22
CA ASP A 24 -0.28 -3.89 -4.20
C ASP A 24 0.22 -2.50 -4.65
N PHE A 25 1.47 -2.14 -4.38
CA PHE A 25 2.08 -0.89 -4.83
C PHE A 25 2.27 -0.85 -6.35
N GLU A 26 2.74 -1.95 -6.95
CA GLU A 26 2.89 -2.04 -8.41
C GLU A 26 1.54 -1.91 -9.11
N GLU A 27 0.52 -2.64 -8.64
CA GLU A 27 -0.79 -2.67 -9.28
C GLU A 27 -1.65 -1.43 -8.99
N LEU A 28 -1.56 -0.82 -7.80
CA LEU A 28 -2.46 0.28 -7.41
C LEU A 28 -1.82 1.66 -7.50
N PHE A 29 -0.51 1.78 -7.28
CA PHE A 29 0.17 3.08 -7.28
C PHE A 29 0.93 3.35 -8.57
N VAL A 30 1.74 2.39 -9.03
CA VAL A 30 2.61 2.54 -10.22
C VAL A 30 1.81 2.38 -11.51
N LYS A 31 0.97 1.34 -11.58
CA LYS A 31 0.14 1.08 -12.75
C LYS A 31 -0.98 2.10 -12.82
N GLN A 32 -0.82 3.04 -13.74
CA GLN A 32 -1.80 4.04 -14.10
C GLN A 32 -2.23 3.80 -15.55
N GLY A 33 -3.53 3.94 -15.82
CA GLY A 33 -4.05 3.82 -17.19
C GLY A 33 -3.48 4.91 -18.11
N GLU A 34 -3.45 4.66 -19.43
CA GLU A 34 -2.93 5.64 -20.39
C GLU A 34 -3.68 6.99 -20.35
N ASP A 35 -4.97 6.96 -19.99
CA ASP A 35 -5.83 8.13 -19.84
C ASP A 35 -6.06 8.54 -18.37
N GLU A 36 -5.33 7.93 -17.43
CA GLU A 36 -5.53 8.18 -16.01
C GLU A 36 -4.76 9.43 -15.56
N ASN A 37 -5.49 10.47 -15.18
CA ASN A 37 -4.92 11.71 -14.71
C ASN A 37 -5.14 11.87 -13.19
N ARG A 38 -4.28 11.24 -12.39
CA ARG A 38 -4.34 11.36 -10.93
C ARG A 38 -3.77 12.67 -10.45
N THR A 39 -4.51 13.33 -9.58
CA THR A 39 -4.01 14.44 -8.78
C THR A 39 -3.00 13.95 -7.74
N ILE A 40 -2.22 14.89 -7.20
CA ILE A 40 -1.29 14.60 -6.11
C ILE A 40 -2.02 14.09 -4.85
N GLU A 41 -3.23 14.58 -4.58
CA GLU A 41 -4.04 14.20 -3.43
C GLU A 41 -4.53 12.76 -3.54
N GLU A 42 -4.98 12.34 -4.73
CA GLU A 42 -5.36 10.95 -5.01
C GLU A 42 -4.17 10.01 -4.88
N SER A 43 -3.02 10.40 -5.44
CA SER A 43 -1.79 9.62 -5.34
C SER A 43 -1.36 9.45 -3.87
N LEU A 44 -1.38 10.53 -3.09
CA LEU A 44 -1.06 10.47 -1.66
C LEU A 44 -2.07 9.62 -0.89
N SER A 45 -3.36 9.69 -1.22
CA SER A 45 -4.40 8.86 -0.62
C SER A 45 -4.14 7.37 -0.85
N ILE A 46 -3.80 6.97 -2.09
CA ILE A 46 -3.43 5.59 -2.42
C ILE A 46 -2.17 5.17 -1.65
N GLY A 47 -1.16 6.04 -1.58
CA GLY A 47 0.05 5.78 -0.80
C GLY A 47 -0.25 5.50 0.68
N TRP A 48 -1.07 6.34 1.33
CA TRP A 48 -1.46 6.12 2.72
C TRP A 48 -2.29 4.86 2.92
N LYS A 49 -3.15 4.49 1.97
CA LYS A 49 -3.88 3.21 1.97
C LYS A 49 -2.91 2.03 1.94
N LEU A 50 -1.93 2.04 1.04
CA LEU A 50 -0.93 0.98 0.94
C LEU A 50 -0.10 0.84 2.22
N LEU A 51 0.26 1.95 2.86
CA LEU A 51 1.01 1.94 4.11
C LEU A 51 0.25 1.29 5.28
N THR A 52 -1.09 1.14 5.22
CA THR A 52 -1.86 0.41 6.24
C THR A 52 -1.59 -1.10 6.27
N ILE A 53 -1.02 -1.66 5.20
CA ILE A 53 -0.64 -3.08 5.13
C ILE A 53 0.47 -3.38 6.15
N LEU A 54 1.35 -2.41 6.39
CA LEU A 54 2.43 -2.51 7.36
C LEU A 54 1.97 -2.04 8.75
N PRO A 55 2.49 -2.65 9.83
CA PRO A 55 2.27 -2.12 11.16
C PRO A 55 2.92 -0.74 11.31
N LYS A 56 2.33 0.12 12.15
CA LYS A 56 2.82 1.49 12.42
C LYS A 56 4.30 1.52 12.82
N GLU A 57 4.75 0.49 13.53
CA GLU A 57 6.13 0.34 14.00
C GLU A 57 7.15 0.27 12.84
N GLU A 58 6.74 -0.16 11.65
CA GLU A 58 7.59 -0.22 10.47
C GLU A 58 7.61 1.10 9.66
N LEU A 59 6.75 2.06 9.99
CA LEU A 59 6.68 3.38 9.34
C LEU A 59 7.76 4.35 9.86
N LYS A 60 8.99 3.86 10.07
CA LYS A 60 10.11 4.56 10.74
C LYS A 60 10.58 5.84 10.03
N ARG A 61 10.22 6.03 8.76
CA ARG A 61 10.60 7.19 7.93
C ARG A 61 9.57 8.31 7.94
N ILE A 62 8.41 8.09 8.56
CA ILE A 62 7.32 9.05 8.62
C ILE A 62 7.25 9.55 10.06
N LYS A 63 7.12 10.86 10.24
CA LYS A 63 6.97 11.42 11.59
C LYS A 63 5.59 11.04 12.15
N ASP A 64 5.53 10.77 13.45
CA ASP A 64 4.31 10.35 14.14
C ASP A 64 3.13 11.31 13.91
N ASN A 65 3.39 12.62 13.89
CA ASN A 65 2.36 13.64 13.64
C ASN A 65 1.68 13.52 12.27
N PHE A 66 2.36 12.92 11.28
CA PHE A 66 1.77 12.63 9.97
C PHE A 66 1.06 11.27 9.97
N ILE A 67 1.59 10.28 10.67
CA ILE A 67 0.95 8.97 10.83
C ILE A 67 -0.41 9.14 11.52
N GLU A 68 -0.47 9.89 12.62
CA GLU A 68 -1.72 10.14 13.35
C GLU A 68 -2.76 10.92 12.55
N LYS A 69 -2.29 11.79 11.64
CA LYS A 69 -3.16 12.66 10.85
C LYS A 69 -3.67 12.02 9.57
N TYR A 70 -2.87 11.18 8.93
CA TYR A 70 -3.12 10.71 7.57
C TYR A 70 -3.20 9.19 7.44
N LEU A 71 -2.72 8.41 8.41
CA LEU A 71 -2.92 6.96 8.38
C LEU A 71 -4.39 6.66 8.70
N PRO A 72 -5.14 6.00 7.79
CA PRO A 72 -6.51 5.58 8.08
C PRO A 72 -6.52 4.62 9.27
N THR A 73 -7.21 4.97 10.36
CA THR A 73 -7.17 4.19 11.61
C THR A 73 -8.19 3.05 11.68
N ASP A 74 -9.10 2.96 10.72
CA ASP A 74 -10.10 1.90 10.66
C ASP A 74 -10.49 1.64 9.21
N THR A 75 -10.92 0.41 8.97
CA THR A 75 -11.68 -0.18 7.84
C THR A 75 -12.89 0.63 7.36
N ALA A 76 -12.75 1.94 7.18
CA ALA A 76 -13.80 2.88 6.80
C ALA A 76 -13.67 3.35 5.34
N MET A 77 -13.04 2.54 4.49
CA MET A 77 -13.19 2.65 3.04
C MET A 77 -13.62 1.26 2.55
N GLU A 78 -14.93 1.03 2.62
CA GLU A 78 -15.60 -0.12 1.99
C GLU A 78 -15.14 -0.26 0.53
N ASP A 79 -15.16 -1.52 0.06
CA ASP A 79 -14.72 -2.09 -1.22
C ASP A 79 -15.17 -1.41 -2.54
N LYS A 80 -15.62 -0.15 -2.52
CA LYS A 80 -16.15 0.56 -3.69
C LYS A 80 -15.10 1.29 -4.54
N ASP A 81 -13.94 1.65 -3.99
CA ASP A 81 -12.97 2.46 -4.75
C ASP A 81 -11.94 1.65 -5.53
N ILE A 82 -11.71 0.37 -5.20
CA ILE A 82 -10.73 -0.48 -5.90
C ILE A 82 -11.32 -1.06 -7.20
N ASN A 83 -12.65 -1.18 -7.31
CA ASN A 83 -13.30 -1.71 -8.51
C ASN A 83 -13.50 -0.68 -9.63
N ALA A 84 -13.23 0.61 -9.39
CA ALA A 84 -13.35 1.64 -10.43
C ALA A 84 -12.20 1.59 -11.46
N ALA A 85 -11.05 1.01 -11.11
CA ALA A 85 -9.90 0.85 -12.01
C ALA A 85 -9.98 -0.42 -12.89
N LYS A 86 -11.08 -1.17 -12.85
CA LYS A 86 -11.29 -2.42 -13.61
C LYS A 86 -12.49 -2.40 -14.57
N SER A 87 -13.09 -1.24 -14.87
CA SER A 87 -14.13 -1.10 -15.91
C SER A 87 -13.68 -0.19 -17.04
#